data_AF-A0A845RW67-F1
#
_entry.id   AF-A0A845RW67-F1
#
_cell.length_a   1.000
_cell.length_b   1.000
_cell.length_c   1.000
_cell.angle_alpha   90.00
_cell.angle_beta   90.00
_cell.angle_gamma   90.00
#
_symmetry.space_group_name_H-M   'P 1'
#
loop_
_entity.id
_entity.type
_entity.pdbx_description
1 polymer ?
#
loop_
_entity_poly.entity_id
_entity_poly.type
_entity_poly.pdbx_seq_one_letter_code
_entity_poly.pdbx_strand_id
1 'polypeptide(L)' 'AITQKPIFVAKMKAKRRNNRFEYFLNSFREKGIIKFLGENIDNWNYPELDETKRIAKIIKERLN' A
#
# COMPACT_ATOMS: atom_id res chain seq x y z
N ALA A 1 2.96 -8.12 -14.03
CA ALA A 1 2.10 -7.03 -14.54
C ALA A 1 1.36 -6.40 -13.37
N ILE A 2 1.81 -5.23 -12.90
CA ILE A 2 1.11 -4.45 -11.86
C ILE A 2 0.32 -3.39 -12.61
N THR A 3 -1.01 -3.49 -12.56
CA THR A 3 -1.87 -2.45 -13.10
C THR A 3 -1.53 -1.15 -12.38
N GLN A 4 -1.00 -0.14 -13.07
CA GLN A 4 -0.54 1.14 -12.49
C GLN A 4 -1.64 1.99 -11.83
N LYS A 5 -2.76 1.38 -11.46
CA LYS A 5 -3.96 1.97 -10.88
C LYS A 5 -4.13 1.49 -9.43
N PRO A 6 -4.70 2.30 -8.54
CA PRO A 6 -5.05 1.87 -7.19
C PRO A 6 -6.16 0.83 -7.22
N ILE A 7 -6.20 -0.01 -6.18
CA ILE A 7 -7.36 -0.87 -5.90
C ILE A 7 -8.39 -0.04 -5.12
N PHE A 8 -9.57 0.16 -5.68
CA PHE A 8 -10.65 0.87 -4.99
C PHE A 8 -11.35 -0.04 -3.99
N VAL A 9 -11.51 0.45 -2.75
CA VAL A 9 -12.14 -0.26 -1.65
C VAL A 9 -13.38 0.49 -1.19
N ALA A 10 -14.54 -0.17 -1.23
CA ALA A 10 -15.75 0.33 -0.59
C ALA A 10 -15.76 -0.09 0.89
N LYS A 11 -15.42 0.83 1.80
CA LYS A 11 -15.42 0.57 3.24
C LYS A 11 -16.83 0.76 3.82
N MET A 12 -17.49 -0.35 4.14
CA MET A 12 -18.78 -0.32 4.84
C MET A 12 -18.58 -0.01 6.33
N LYS A 13 -19.61 0.58 6.97
CA LYS A 13 -19.61 0.81 8.41
C LYS A 13 -19.62 -0.53 9.16
N ALA A 14 -18.61 -0.75 10.00
CA ALA A 14 -18.51 -1.99 10.78
C ALA A 14 -19.55 -1.99 11.92
N LYS A 15 -20.21 -3.14 12.14
CA LYS A 15 -21.13 -3.35 13.27
C LYS A 15 -20.38 -3.47 14.61
N ARG A 16 -19.15 -3.97 14.58
CA ARG A 16 -18.22 -4.05 15.72
C ARG A 16 -16.86 -3.56 15.25
N ARG A 17 -16.14 -2.81 16.10
CA ARG A 17 -14.82 -2.28 15.75
C ARG A 17 -13.83 -3.43 15.55
N ASN A 18 -13.09 -3.42 14.45
CA ASN A 18 -12.06 -4.40 14.15
C ASN A 18 -10.73 -3.67 13.87
N ASN A 19 -9.97 -3.44 14.94
CA ASN A 19 -8.72 -2.69 14.88
C ASN A 19 -7.69 -3.32 13.94
N ARG A 20 -7.66 -4.66 13.83
CA ARG A 20 -6.74 -5.37 12.94
C ARG A 20 -7.06 -5.08 11.48
N PHE A 21 -8.33 -5.08 11.12
CA PHE A 21 -8.77 -4.80 9.75
C PHE A 21 -8.63 -3.32 9.39
N GLU A 22 -8.88 -2.42 10.34
CA GLU A 22 -8.60 -0.99 10.20
C GLU A 22 -7.12 -0.73 9.96
N TYR A 23 -6.25 -1.33 10.78
CA TYR A 23 -4.80 -1.21 10.64
C TYR A 23 -4.30 -1.76 9.31
N PHE A 24 -4.79 -2.95 8.92
CA PHE A 24 -4.46 -3.56 7.63
C PHE A 24 -4.82 -2.63 6.47
N LEU A 25 -6.07 -2.18 6.35
CA LEU A 25 -6.48 -1.28 5.26
C LEU A 25 -5.68 0.03 5.27
N ASN A 26 -5.44 0.60 6.44
CA ASN A 26 -4.65 1.84 6.56
C ASN A 26 -3.21 1.64 6.05
N SER A 27 -2.55 0.53 6.36
CA SER A 27 -1.20 0.26 5.87
C SER A 27 -1.11 0.17 4.33
N PHE A 28 -2.14 -0.37 3.68
CA PHE A 28 -2.24 -0.40 2.22
C PHE A 28 -2.55 0.98 1.64
N ARG A 29 -3.32 1.80 2.36
CA ARG A 29 -3.62 3.18 1.96
C ARG A 29 -2.38 4.07 2.05
N GLU A 30 -1.60 3.94 3.12
CA GLU A 30 -0.34 4.66 3.34
C GLU A 30 0.72 4.31 2.30
N LYS A 31 0.79 3.04 1.90
CA LYS A 31 1.68 2.59 0.82
C LYS A 31 1.22 3.01 -0.58
N GLY A 32 0.07 3.67 -0.68
CA GLY A 32 -0.51 4.04 -1.95
C GLY A 32 -0.85 2.80 -2.78
N ILE A 33 -1.50 1.79 -2.19
CA ILE A 33 -1.99 0.59 -2.90
C ILE A 33 -3.51 0.63 -3.07
N ILE A 34 -4.22 1.09 -2.03
CA ILE A 34 -5.68 1.20 -2.04
C ILE A 34 -6.14 2.66 -1.97
N LYS A 35 -7.34 2.90 -2.50
CA LYS A 35 -8.09 4.15 -2.34
C LYS A 35 -9.50 3.83 -1.89
N PHE A 36 -10.07 4.63 -0.97
CA PHE A 36 -11.48 4.46 -0.64
C PHE A 36 -12.36 5.03 -1.75
N LEU A 37 -13.48 4.37 -2.01
CA LEU A 37 -14.45 4.84 -3.00
C LEU A 37 -14.96 6.24 -2.62
N GLY A 38 -14.88 7.19 -3.55
CA GLY A 38 -15.26 8.60 -3.33
C GLY A 38 -14.10 9.56 -3.05
N GLU A 39 -12.86 9.09 -2.96
CA GLU A 39 -11.68 9.96 -2.92
C GLU A 39 -11.31 10.48 -4.32
N ASN A 40 -10.87 11.75 -4.42
CA ASN A 40 -10.40 12.35 -5.67
C ASN A 40 -9.10 11.70 -6.18
N ILE A 41 -8.92 11.71 -7.50
CA ILE A 41 -7.78 11.13 -8.22
C ILE A 41 -7.06 12.24 -8.96
N ASP A 42 -6.13 12.93 -8.31
CA ASP A 42 -5.44 14.04 -8.98
C ASP A 42 -4.13 13.63 -9.68
N ASN A 43 -3.43 12.57 -9.23
CA ASN A 43 -2.36 11.85 -9.96
C ASN A 43 -1.89 10.65 -9.14
N TRP A 44 -1.70 9.47 -9.75
CA TRP A 44 -1.25 8.26 -9.05
C TRP A 44 -0.10 7.59 -9.76
N ASN A 45 1.00 7.37 -9.05
CA ASN A 45 2.14 6.60 -9.53
C ASN A 45 2.69 5.75 -8.40
N TYR A 46 3.00 4.49 -8.68
CA TYR A 46 3.68 3.63 -7.73
C TYR A 46 5.19 3.89 -7.78
N PRO A 47 5.88 4.02 -6.63
CA PRO A 47 7.34 3.94 -6.65
C PRO A 47 7.76 2.57 -7.19
N GLU A 48 8.84 2.53 -7.97
CA GLU A 48 9.39 1.28 -8.50
C GLU A 48 9.73 0.35 -7.33
N LEU A 49 9.04 -0.80 -7.26
CA LEU A 49 9.16 -1.74 -6.16
C LEU A 49 10.19 -2.82 -6.50
N ASP A 50 11.47 -2.46 -6.47
CA ASP A 50 12.58 -3.41 -6.65
C ASP A 50 13.08 -3.93 -5.30
N GLU A 51 12.32 -4.86 -4.74
CA GLU A 51 12.62 -5.46 -3.44
C GLU A 51 13.94 -6.24 -3.46
N THR A 52 14.30 -6.83 -4.60
CA THR A 52 15.57 -7.54 -4.78
C THR A 52 16.76 -6.60 -4.64
N LYS A 53 16.74 -5.44 -5.32
CA LYS A 53 17.79 -4.41 -5.16
C LYS A 53 17.83 -3.86 -3.74
N ARG A 54 16.66 -3.63 -3.11
CA ARG A 54 16.56 -3.14 -1.73
C ARG A 54 17.24 -4.09 -0.74
N ILE A 55 16.92 -5.38 -0.82
CA ILE A 55 17.49 -6.41 0.05
C ILE A 55 18.98 -6.63 -0.24
N ALA A 56 19.39 -6.65 -1.51
CA ALA A 56 20.80 -6.77 -1.88
C ALA A 56 21.66 -5.64 -1.27
N LYS A 57 21.14 -4.39 -1.28
CA LYS A 57 21.79 -3.25 -0.63
C LYS A 57 21.97 -3.45 0.88
N ILE A 58 20.90 -3.86 1.57
CA ILE A 58 20.92 -4.10 3.03
C ILE A 58 21.92 -5.21 3.39
N ILE A 59 21.95 -6.30 2.61
CA ILE A 59 22.90 -7.40 2.83
C ILE A 59 24.34 -6.89 2.67
N LYS A 60 24.61 -6.12 1.62
CA LYS A 60 25.94 -5.54 1.37
C LYS A 60 26.39 -4.60 2.50
N GLU A 61 25.50 -3.74 2.99
CA GLU A 61 25.78 -2.82 4.11
C GLU A 61 26.08 -3.55 5.42
N ARG A 62 25.54 -4.74 5.63
CA ARG A 62 25.79 -5.57 6.82
C ARG A 62 27.06 -6.43 6.74
N LEU A 63 27.56 -6.67 5.52
CA LEU A 63 28.78 -7.44 5.28
C LEU A 63 30.04 -6.57 5.31
N ASN A 64 29.89 -5.25 5.07
CA ASN A 64 30.92 -4.24 5.32
C ASN A 64 31.10 -3.99 6.82
#